data_AF-A0ABD4R4N6-F1
#
_entry.id   AF-A0ABD4R4N6-F1
#
_cell.length_a   1.000
_cell.length_b   1.000
_cell.length_c   1.000
_cell.angle_alpha   90.00
_cell.angle_beta   90.00
_cell.angle_gamma   90.00
#
_symmetry.space_group_name_H-M   'P 1'
#
loop_
_entity.id
_entity.type
_entity.pdbx_description
1 polymer ?
#
loop_
_entity_poly.entity_id
_entity_poly.type
_entity_poly.pdbx_seq_one_letter_code
_entity_poly.pdbx_strand_id
1 'polypeptide(L)'
;MTASDYLRIKFQSDHHLALTMENAIGGILQSAKGVASDIYSGIERVSWYSSCFIPRYNDICQELQAEEIRTLYSIESIFKHADVIAHVFYLYLKTVCDDVKDGNPEGSARKLTKRIAEFSSHINVAGATRYAFATAASIMLSHSSLMSKLVVERLSAKLPQGIFVLQFYGIQQKCALAARHLKAINSDYYWILYQAKLEMLYYFCEPILSKLFEKMKLNSFSNLDDLADFIEKDLNV
;
A
#
# COMPACT_ATOMS: atom_id res chain seq x y z
N MET A 1 44.48 -19.50 -26.06
CA MET A 1 43.57 -18.34 -25.92
C MET A 1 44.18 -17.37 -24.93
N THR A 2 44.37 -16.10 -25.33
CA THR A 2 44.90 -15.08 -24.41
C THR A 2 43.78 -14.51 -23.54
N ALA A 3 44.11 -13.96 -22.38
CA ALA A 3 43.11 -13.39 -21.46
C ALA A 3 42.28 -12.25 -22.09
N SER A 4 42.85 -11.51 -23.06
CA SER A 4 42.13 -10.47 -23.79
C SER A 4 41.06 -11.03 -24.73
N ASP A 5 41.33 -12.18 -25.37
CA ASP A 5 40.35 -12.83 -26.26
C ASP A 5 39.12 -13.30 -25.47
N TYR A 6 39.36 -13.84 -24.27
CA TYR A 6 38.29 -14.25 -23.36
C TYR A 6 37.41 -13.08 -22.91
N LEU A 7 38.02 -11.96 -22.51
CA LEU A 7 37.28 -10.76 -22.10
C LEU A 7 36.46 -10.16 -23.24
N ARG A 8 37.00 -10.16 -24.46
CA ARG A 8 36.29 -9.67 -25.65
C ARG A 8 35.07 -10.54 -25.96
N ILE A 9 35.22 -11.87 -25.91
CA ILE A 9 34.09 -12.80 -26.13
C ILE A 9 33.03 -12.62 -25.04
N LYS A 10 33.44 -12.50 -23.78
CA LYS A 10 32.53 -12.25 -22.66
C LYS A 10 31.75 -10.95 -22.86
N PHE A 11 32.43 -9.85 -23.16
CA PHE A 11 31.79 -8.55 -23.36
C PHE A 11 30.81 -8.56 -24.54
N GLN A 12 31.16 -9.19 -25.65
CA GLN A 12 30.26 -9.34 -26.81
C GLN A 12 29.02 -10.16 -26.47
N SER A 13 29.18 -11.23 -25.69
CA SER A 13 28.08 -12.06 -25.20
C SER A 13 27.16 -11.26 -24.26
N ASP A 14 27.73 -10.57 -23.28
CA ASP A 14 26.97 -9.75 -22.32
C ASP A 14 26.22 -8.62 -23.02
N HIS A 15 26.84 -7.96 -24.01
CA HIS A 15 26.21 -6.92 -24.81
C HIS A 15 25.03 -7.45 -25.64
N HIS A 16 25.20 -8.59 -26.31
CA HIS A 16 24.13 -9.21 -27.08
C HIS A 16 22.96 -9.66 -26.19
N LEU A 17 23.27 -10.22 -25.01
CA LEU A 17 22.26 -10.61 -24.03
C LEU A 17 21.47 -9.39 -23.53
N ALA A 18 22.16 -8.29 -23.21
CA ALA A 18 21.53 -7.04 -22.78
C ALA A 18 20.58 -6.48 -23.84
N LEU A 19 21.03 -6.39 -25.11
CA LEU A 19 20.19 -5.93 -26.22
C LEU A 19 18.99 -6.85 -26.48
N THR A 20 19.18 -8.17 -26.38
CA THR A 20 18.10 -9.14 -26.56
C THR A 20 17.05 -8.99 -25.46
N MET A 21 17.49 -8.83 -24.22
CA MET A 21 16.62 -8.62 -23.07
C MET A 21 15.86 -7.29 -23.16
N GLU A 22 16.54 -6.21 -23.55
CA GLU A 22 15.91 -4.90 -23.76
C GLU A 22 14.82 -4.95 -24.83
N ASN A 23 15.11 -5.56 -25.98
CA ASN A 23 14.13 -5.72 -27.05
C ASN A 23 12.94 -6.61 -26.65
N ALA A 24 13.19 -7.70 -25.92
CA ALA A 24 12.15 -8.58 -25.41
C ALA A 24 11.22 -7.86 -24.42
N ILE A 25 11.80 -7.09 -23.48
CA ILE A 25 11.05 -6.28 -22.52
C ILE A 25 10.27 -5.19 -23.26
N GLY A 26 10.89 -4.48 -24.20
CA GLY A 26 10.26 -3.43 -24.99
C GLY A 26 9.01 -3.92 -25.73
N GLY A 27 9.06 -5.11 -26.35
CA GLY A 27 7.90 -5.71 -27.02
C GLY A 27 6.75 -6.08 -26.08
N ILE A 28 7.07 -6.58 -24.87
CA ILE A 28 6.07 -6.90 -23.83
C ILE A 28 5.41 -5.62 -23.33
N LEU A 29 6.19 -4.58 -23.03
CA LEU A 29 5.69 -3.31 -22.51
C LEU A 29 4.81 -2.56 -23.54
N GLN A 30 5.17 -2.58 -24.82
CA GLN A 30 4.36 -2.00 -25.89
C GLN A 30 2.97 -2.64 -25.99
N SER A 31 2.88 -3.93 -25.69
CA SER A 31 1.64 -4.72 -25.72
C SER A 31 0.80 -4.57 -24.45
N ALA A 32 1.38 -4.05 -23.36
CA ALA A 32 0.79 -3.99 -22.02
C ALA A 32 0.63 -2.55 -21.50
N LYS A 33 0.21 -1.63 -22.40
CA LYS A 33 -0.02 -0.22 -22.06
C LYS A 33 -0.92 -0.10 -20.82
N GLY A 34 -0.44 0.61 -19.79
CA GLY A 34 -1.14 0.82 -18.52
C GLY A 34 -0.61 0.01 -17.34
N VAL A 35 0.09 -1.11 -17.57
CA VAL A 35 0.67 -1.96 -16.50
C VAL A 35 2.18 -2.18 -16.64
N ALA A 36 2.81 -1.42 -17.53
CA ALA A 36 4.24 -1.47 -17.82
C ALA A 36 5.10 -1.38 -16.55
N SER A 37 4.72 -0.52 -15.61
CA SER A 37 5.44 -0.38 -14.34
C SER A 37 5.29 -1.60 -13.43
N ASP A 38 4.14 -2.28 -13.44
CA ASP A 38 3.97 -3.54 -12.71
C ASP A 38 4.86 -4.62 -13.33
N ILE A 39 4.86 -4.75 -14.65
CA ILE A 39 5.70 -5.75 -15.34
C ILE A 39 7.18 -5.53 -15.02
N TYR A 40 7.64 -4.27 -15.06
CA TYR A 40 9.01 -3.94 -14.71
C TYR A 40 9.34 -4.36 -13.26
N SER A 41 8.49 -4.00 -12.29
CA SER A 41 8.64 -4.44 -10.89
C SER A 41 8.54 -5.96 -10.73
N GLY A 42 7.78 -6.64 -11.59
CA GLY A 42 7.68 -8.09 -11.60
C GLY A 42 8.95 -8.76 -12.08
N ILE A 43 9.54 -8.24 -13.15
CA ILE A 43 10.87 -8.67 -13.62
C ILE A 43 11.92 -8.42 -12.54
N GLU A 44 11.86 -7.26 -11.88
CA GLU A 44 12.75 -6.94 -10.75
C GLU A 44 12.61 -7.99 -9.64
N ARG A 45 11.39 -8.29 -9.18
CA ARG A 45 11.15 -9.30 -8.13
C ARG A 45 11.62 -10.69 -8.54
N VAL A 46 11.33 -11.11 -9.78
CA VAL A 46 11.83 -12.39 -10.34
C VAL A 46 13.35 -12.42 -10.38
N SER A 47 14.00 -11.31 -10.74
CA SER A 47 15.46 -11.23 -10.74
C SER A 47 16.04 -11.40 -9.33
N TRP A 48 15.36 -10.91 -8.29
CA TRP A 48 15.81 -11.08 -6.91
C TRP A 48 15.73 -12.52 -6.43
N TYR A 49 14.83 -13.36 -6.97
CA TYR A 49 14.81 -14.80 -6.68
C TYR A 49 16.09 -15.53 -7.10
N SER A 50 16.91 -14.94 -7.98
CA SER A 50 18.26 -15.47 -8.25
C SER A 50 19.13 -15.56 -6.98
N SER A 51 18.87 -14.71 -5.97
CA SER A 51 19.55 -14.74 -4.67
C SER A 51 19.39 -16.08 -3.94
N CYS A 52 18.27 -16.78 -4.15
CA CYS A 52 18.00 -18.08 -3.53
C CYS A 52 18.92 -19.21 -4.03
N PHE A 53 19.57 -19.03 -5.19
CA PHE A 53 20.50 -20.02 -5.74
C PHE A 53 21.96 -19.78 -5.32
N ILE A 54 22.25 -18.65 -4.68
CA ILE A 54 23.61 -18.26 -4.27
C ILE A 54 23.65 -18.18 -2.74
N PRO A 55 24.37 -19.07 -2.04
CA PRO A 55 24.36 -19.14 -0.57
C PRO A 55 24.73 -17.82 0.14
N ARG A 56 25.52 -16.96 -0.52
CA ARG A 56 25.93 -15.65 0.02
C ARG A 56 24.76 -14.67 0.18
N TYR A 57 23.69 -14.81 -0.61
CA TYR A 57 22.51 -13.92 -0.60
C TYR A 57 21.29 -14.57 0.05
N ASN A 58 21.52 -15.53 0.96
CA ASN A 58 20.45 -16.27 1.63
C ASN A 58 19.55 -15.37 2.49
N ASP A 59 20.08 -14.27 3.03
CA ASP A 59 19.31 -13.24 3.75
C ASP A 59 18.24 -12.59 2.88
N ILE A 60 18.59 -12.21 1.64
CA ILE A 60 17.65 -11.65 0.66
C ILE A 60 16.57 -12.69 0.31
N CYS A 61 16.97 -13.96 0.10
CA CYS A 61 16.03 -15.04 -0.17
C CYS A 61 15.04 -15.26 0.98
N GLN A 62 15.51 -15.25 2.23
CA GLN A 62 14.66 -15.37 3.41
C GLN A 62 13.67 -14.20 3.53
N GLU A 63 14.11 -12.98 3.22
CA GLU A 63 13.24 -11.81 3.20
C GLU A 63 12.13 -11.94 2.15
N LEU A 64 12.48 -12.38 0.93
CA LEU A 64 11.49 -12.65 -0.13
C LEU A 64 10.45 -13.69 0.31
N GLN A 65 10.88 -14.81 0.90
CA GLN A 65 9.96 -15.83 1.41
C GLN A 65 9.04 -15.29 2.52
N ALA A 66 9.57 -14.49 3.43
CA ALA A 66 8.78 -13.85 4.48
C ALA A 66 7.76 -12.86 3.88
N GLU A 67 8.12 -12.15 2.81
CA GLU A 67 7.18 -11.30 2.07
C GLU A 67 6.06 -12.09 1.40
N GLU A 68 6.37 -13.21 0.76
CA GLU A 68 5.35 -14.08 0.14
C GLU A 68 4.30 -14.50 1.16
N ILE A 69 4.73 -14.95 2.34
CA ILE A 69 3.83 -15.36 3.44
C ILE A 69 2.96 -14.17 3.89
N ARG A 70 3.55 -12.99 4.04
CA ARG A 70 2.82 -11.79 4.47
C ARG A 70 1.82 -11.31 3.42
N THR A 71 2.18 -11.37 2.14
CA THR A 71 1.23 -11.11 1.05
C THR A 71 0.03 -12.04 1.12
N LEU A 72 0.26 -13.34 1.36
CA LEU A 72 -0.83 -14.32 1.52
C LEU A 72 -1.74 -13.97 2.70
N TYR A 73 -1.18 -13.56 3.84
CA TYR A 73 -1.98 -13.10 4.97
C TYR A 73 -2.80 -11.85 4.65
N SER A 74 -2.23 -10.89 3.92
CA SER A 74 -2.98 -9.70 3.49
C SER A 74 -4.08 -10.03 2.50
N ILE A 75 -3.87 -10.96 1.58
CA ILE A 75 -4.91 -11.47 0.67
C ILE A 75 -6.03 -12.14 1.48
N GLU A 76 -5.68 -12.97 2.46
CA GLU A 76 -6.66 -13.61 3.34
C GLU A 76 -7.51 -12.57 4.09
N SER A 77 -6.89 -11.50 4.58
CA SER A 77 -7.58 -10.40 5.28
C SER A 77 -8.57 -9.65 4.39
N ILE A 78 -8.37 -9.58 3.07
CA ILE A 78 -9.35 -9.00 2.13
C ILE A 78 -10.72 -9.70 2.27
N PHE A 79 -10.73 -11.02 2.48
CA PHE A 79 -11.96 -11.80 2.60
C PHE A 79 -12.54 -11.81 4.02
N LYS A 80 -11.77 -11.40 5.04
CA LYS A 80 -12.21 -11.35 6.44
C LYS A 80 -12.98 -10.07 6.78
N HIS A 81 -12.77 -9.00 6.02
CA HIS A 81 -13.38 -7.71 6.27
C HIS A 81 -14.34 -7.35 5.13
N ALA A 82 -15.52 -6.80 5.47
CA ALA A 82 -16.47 -6.33 4.46
C ALA A 82 -15.88 -5.20 3.61
N ASP A 83 -15.09 -4.31 4.22
CA ASP A 83 -14.26 -3.32 3.55
C ASP A 83 -12.88 -3.28 4.23
N VAL A 84 -11.90 -3.92 3.59
CA VAL A 84 -10.52 -4.00 4.09
C VAL A 84 -9.80 -2.65 4.00
N ILE A 85 -10.16 -1.80 3.03
CA ILE A 85 -9.56 -0.48 2.86
C ILE A 85 -10.05 0.45 3.97
N ALA A 86 -11.34 0.41 4.28
CA ALA A 86 -11.88 1.09 5.47
C ALA A 86 -11.17 0.60 6.73
N HIS A 87 -10.91 -0.71 6.87
CA HIS A 87 -10.25 -1.22 8.06
C HIS A 87 -8.80 -0.71 8.20
N VAL A 88 -8.05 -0.59 7.10
CA VAL A 88 -6.73 0.06 7.10
C VAL A 88 -6.84 1.49 7.61
N PHE A 89 -7.73 2.31 7.05
CA PHE A 89 -7.91 3.69 7.53
C PHE A 89 -8.38 3.78 8.98
N TYR A 90 -9.27 2.88 9.40
CA TYR A 90 -9.78 2.83 10.77
C TYR A 90 -8.65 2.64 11.78
N LEU A 91 -7.72 1.72 11.52
CA LEU A 91 -6.60 1.45 12.42
C LEU A 91 -5.72 2.69 12.63
N TYR A 92 -5.51 3.50 11.58
CA TYR A 92 -4.77 4.75 11.71
C TYR A 92 -5.58 5.84 12.40
N LEU A 93 -6.82 6.06 11.97
CA LEU A 93 -7.65 7.12 12.52
C LEU A 93 -7.96 6.88 13.99
N LYS A 94 -8.10 5.63 14.41
CA LYS A 94 -8.23 5.26 15.82
C LYS A 94 -7.05 5.76 16.64
N THR A 95 -5.81 5.51 16.20
CA THR A 95 -4.63 5.98 16.95
C THR A 95 -4.59 7.51 17.02
N VAL A 96 -4.86 8.18 15.90
CA VAL A 96 -4.89 9.66 15.88
C VAL A 96 -6.00 10.21 16.79
N CYS A 97 -7.18 9.61 16.80
CA CYS A 97 -8.29 10.05 17.63
C CYS A 97 -8.04 9.81 19.12
N ASP A 98 -7.32 8.75 19.47
CA ASP A 98 -6.94 8.48 20.87
C ASP A 98 -5.99 9.58 21.41
N ASP A 99 -5.14 10.14 20.54
CA ASP A 99 -4.17 11.19 20.87
C ASP A 99 -4.75 12.63 20.87
N VAL A 100 -5.91 12.85 20.26
CA VAL A 100 -6.52 14.19 20.10
C VAL A 100 -7.64 14.42 21.13
N LYS A 101 -7.82 15.68 21.56
CA LYS A 101 -8.88 16.05 22.52
C LYS A 101 -10.25 16.13 21.85
N ASP A 102 -11.29 15.84 22.62
CA ASP A 102 -12.67 15.98 22.14
C ASP A 102 -12.98 17.45 21.86
N GLY A 103 -13.51 17.71 20.67
CA GLY A 103 -13.94 19.03 20.19
C GLY A 103 -15.33 19.42 20.70
N ASN A 104 -15.90 20.46 20.11
CA ASN A 104 -17.20 21.02 20.51
C ASN A 104 -18.33 19.95 20.33
N PRO A 105 -19.25 19.76 21.30
CA PRO A 105 -20.39 18.84 21.16
C PRO A 105 -21.29 19.07 19.92
N GLU A 106 -21.25 20.26 19.30
CA GLU A 106 -21.98 20.56 18.05
C GLU A 106 -21.10 20.62 16.78
N GLY A 107 -19.84 20.19 16.86
CA GLY A 107 -18.82 20.31 15.82
C GLY A 107 -18.97 19.37 14.61
N SER A 108 -18.12 19.59 13.59
CA SER A 108 -18.01 18.80 12.36
C SER A 108 -17.85 17.30 12.64
N ALA A 109 -17.11 16.90 13.69
CA ALA A 109 -16.92 15.50 14.06
C ALA A 109 -18.23 14.81 14.48
N ARG A 110 -19.14 15.53 15.17
CA ARG A 110 -20.47 15.00 15.52
C ARG A 110 -21.42 14.98 14.32
N LYS A 111 -21.29 15.91 13.37
CA LYS A 111 -22.06 15.90 12.11
C LYS A 111 -21.66 14.73 11.21
N LEU A 112 -20.36 14.46 11.10
CA LEU A 112 -19.81 13.34 10.33
C LEU A 112 -20.27 11.99 10.91
N THR A 113 -20.20 11.85 12.24
CA THR A 113 -20.69 10.66 12.93
C THR A 113 -22.21 10.51 12.82
N LYS A 114 -23.00 11.59 12.92
CA LYS A 114 -24.46 11.55 12.72
C LYS A 114 -24.88 11.06 11.34
N ARG A 115 -24.10 11.32 10.27
CA ARG A 115 -24.39 10.78 8.93
C ARG A 115 -24.33 9.24 8.86
N ILE A 116 -23.67 8.59 9.82
CA ILE A 116 -23.45 7.12 9.85
C ILE A 116 -24.06 6.48 11.12
N ALA A 117 -24.41 7.26 12.13
CA ALA A 117 -24.92 6.82 13.44
C ALA A 117 -26.40 6.41 13.46
N GLU A 118 -26.95 5.88 12.37
CA GLU A 118 -28.23 5.16 12.39
C GLU A 118 -28.07 3.72 12.94
N PHE A 119 -26.85 3.27 13.26
CA PHE A 119 -26.58 1.84 13.47
C PHE A 119 -26.16 1.38 14.88
N SER A 120 -26.01 2.22 15.92
CA SER A 120 -25.61 1.71 17.26
C SER A 120 -25.84 2.66 18.44
N SER A 121 -26.46 2.16 19.51
CA SER A 121 -26.98 2.96 20.66
C SER A 121 -26.29 2.74 22.03
N HIS A 122 -25.15 2.05 22.14
CA HIS A 122 -24.58 1.75 23.48
C HIS A 122 -23.06 1.82 23.56
N ILE A 123 -22.47 3.02 23.64
CA ILE A 123 -21.06 3.23 24.03
C ILE A 123 -20.92 4.54 24.83
N ASN A 124 -20.04 4.56 25.84
CA ASN A 124 -19.70 5.71 26.70
C ASN A 124 -19.39 7.00 25.90
N VAL A 125 -20.04 8.12 26.25
CA VAL A 125 -20.20 9.33 25.41
C VAL A 125 -18.90 9.94 24.83
N ALA A 126 -17.79 9.95 25.58
CA ALA A 126 -16.51 10.50 25.10
C ALA A 126 -15.77 9.53 24.15
N GLY A 127 -15.51 8.29 24.61
CA GLY A 127 -14.90 7.25 23.78
C GLY A 127 -15.74 6.91 22.55
N ALA A 128 -17.07 6.87 22.69
CA ALA A 128 -18.01 6.63 21.59
C ALA A 128 -17.82 7.60 20.44
N THR A 129 -17.50 8.87 20.73
CA THR A 129 -17.37 9.90 19.69
C THR A 129 -16.10 9.70 18.86
N ARG A 130 -14.97 9.35 19.49
CA ARG A 130 -13.70 9.02 18.80
C ARG A 130 -13.81 7.76 17.95
N TYR A 131 -14.34 6.68 18.53
CA TYR A 131 -14.52 5.42 17.81
C TYR A 131 -15.52 5.57 16.66
N ALA A 132 -16.63 6.26 16.88
CA ALA A 132 -17.60 6.53 15.82
C ALA A 132 -16.98 7.41 14.72
N PHE A 133 -16.19 8.43 15.09
CA PHE A 133 -15.54 9.30 14.13
C PHE A 133 -14.52 8.51 13.28
N ALA A 134 -13.63 7.76 13.91
CA ALA A 134 -12.63 6.96 13.21
C ALA A 134 -13.29 5.98 12.22
N THR A 135 -14.40 5.36 12.62
CA THR A 135 -15.18 4.45 11.77
C THR A 135 -15.85 5.19 10.61
N ALA A 136 -16.49 6.33 10.90
CA ALA A 136 -17.18 7.14 9.91
C ALA A 136 -16.21 7.65 8.84
N ALA A 137 -15.13 8.29 9.29
CA ALA A 137 -14.09 8.82 8.42
C ALA A 137 -13.39 7.71 7.63
N SER A 138 -13.16 6.53 8.20
CA SER A 138 -12.55 5.42 7.47
C SER A 138 -13.40 4.89 6.31
N ILE A 139 -14.72 4.78 6.52
CA ILE A 139 -15.67 4.35 5.49
C ILE A 139 -15.78 5.39 4.38
N MET A 140 -15.84 6.67 4.77
CA MET A 140 -15.88 7.77 3.81
C MET A 140 -14.61 7.76 2.95
N LEU A 141 -13.43 7.65 3.56
CA LEU A 141 -12.16 7.59 2.84
C LEU A 141 -12.09 6.39 1.89
N SER A 142 -12.49 5.20 2.33
CA SER A 142 -12.45 4.00 1.50
C SER A 142 -13.37 4.08 0.28
N HIS A 143 -14.53 4.69 0.43
CA HIS A 143 -15.53 4.86 -0.64
C HIS A 143 -15.32 6.13 -1.48
N SER A 144 -14.28 6.92 -1.19
CA SER A 144 -13.97 8.13 -1.97
C SER A 144 -13.68 7.81 -3.44
N SER A 145 -14.02 8.74 -4.33
CA SER A 145 -13.70 8.63 -5.77
C SER A 145 -12.19 8.55 -6.03
N LEU A 146 -11.39 9.14 -5.13
CA LEU A 146 -9.93 9.02 -5.11
C LEU A 146 -9.52 7.56 -4.88
N MET A 147 -10.05 6.91 -3.83
CA MET A 147 -9.73 5.51 -3.53
C MET A 147 -10.15 4.55 -4.63
N SER A 148 -11.37 4.67 -5.15
CA SER A 148 -11.80 3.81 -6.26
C SER A 148 -10.90 3.98 -7.48
N LYS A 149 -10.51 5.21 -7.82
CA LYS A 149 -9.56 5.47 -8.91
C LYS A 149 -8.18 4.84 -8.63
N LEU A 150 -7.62 4.99 -7.43
CA LEU A 150 -6.33 4.37 -7.10
C LEU A 150 -6.40 2.86 -7.18
N VAL A 151 -7.42 2.24 -6.59
CA VAL A 151 -7.58 0.78 -6.60
C VAL A 151 -7.70 0.28 -8.03
N VAL A 152 -8.51 0.91 -8.87
CA VAL A 152 -8.66 0.55 -10.30
C VAL A 152 -7.37 0.77 -11.08
N GLU A 153 -6.66 1.87 -10.85
CA GLU A 153 -5.38 2.15 -11.51
C GLU A 153 -4.32 1.10 -11.14
N ARG A 154 -4.27 0.69 -9.86
CA ARG A 154 -3.30 -0.26 -9.31
C ARG A 154 -3.65 -1.72 -9.60
N LEU A 155 -4.91 -2.02 -9.92
CA LEU A 155 -5.42 -3.37 -10.24
C LEU A 155 -5.86 -3.54 -11.70
N SER A 156 -5.57 -2.55 -12.57
CA SER A 156 -6.11 -2.46 -13.92
C SER A 156 -6.06 -3.80 -14.67
N ALA A 157 -7.25 -4.22 -15.09
CA ALA A 157 -7.56 -5.54 -15.61
C ALA A 157 -7.76 -5.50 -17.14
N LYS A 158 -6.74 -5.97 -17.88
CA LYS A 158 -6.90 -6.81 -19.08
C LYS A 158 -5.51 -7.13 -19.61
N LEU A 159 -5.04 -8.34 -19.33
CA LEU A 159 -3.84 -8.88 -19.95
C LEU A 159 -4.10 -10.20 -20.67
N PRO A 160 -3.39 -10.48 -21.77
CA PRO A 160 -3.24 -11.83 -22.29
C PRO A 160 -2.61 -12.72 -21.19
N GLN A 161 -3.03 -13.99 -21.12
CA GLN A 161 -2.69 -14.91 -20.02
C GLN A 161 -1.19 -14.99 -19.65
N GLY A 162 -0.27 -14.75 -20.59
CA GLY A 162 1.18 -14.86 -20.35
C GLY A 162 1.81 -13.73 -19.51
N ILE A 163 1.21 -12.54 -19.45
CA ILE A 163 1.81 -11.35 -18.79
C ILE A 163 1.31 -11.19 -17.34
N PHE A 164 0.23 -11.91 -16.99
CA PHE A 164 -0.40 -11.84 -15.68
C PHE A 164 0.54 -12.19 -14.52
N VAL A 165 1.43 -13.18 -14.70
CA VAL A 165 2.38 -13.61 -13.65
C VAL A 165 3.36 -12.48 -13.29
N LEU A 166 3.94 -11.83 -14.30
CA LEU A 166 4.85 -10.69 -14.07
C LEU A 166 4.11 -9.51 -13.46
N GLN A 167 2.88 -9.22 -13.90
CA GLN A 167 2.07 -8.18 -13.27
C GLN A 167 1.81 -8.49 -11.79
N PHE A 168 1.45 -9.73 -11.46
CA PHE A 168 1.17 -10.15 -10.08
C PHE A 168 2.40 -9.98 -9.19
N TYR A 169 3.56 -10.51 -9.59
CA TYR A 169 4.82 -10.30 -8.87
C TYR A 169 5.22 -8.82 -8.80
N GLY A 170 4.85 -8.03 -9.81
CA GLY A 170 5.05 -6.59 -9.82
C GLY A 170 4.25 -5.85 -8.76
N ILE A 171 2.96 -6.14 -8.66
CA ILE A 171 2.09 -5.60 -7.61
C ILE A 171 2.63 -6.02 -6.25
N GLN A 172 3.01 -7.28 -6.09
CA GLN A 172 3.57 -7.78 -4.85
C GLN A 172 4.87 -7.06 -4.46
N GLN A 173 5.76 -6.82 -5.41
CA GLN A 173 6.99 -6.05 -5.19
C GLN A 173 6.68 -4.64 -4.71
N LYS A 174 5.73 -3.97 -5.35
CA LYS A 174 5.32 -2.62 -4.98
C LYS A 174 4.67 -2.59 -3.59
N CYS A 175 3.86 -3.59 -3.25
CA CYS A 175 3.31 -3.75 -1.90
C CYS A 175 4.42 -3.92 -0.84
N ALA A 176 5.39 -4.79 -1.11
CA ALA A 176 6.52 -5.02 -0.21
C ALA A 176 7.36 -3.75 -0.01
N LEU A 177 7.68 -3.02 -1.09
CA LEU A 177 8.41 -1.77 -1.03
C LEU A 177 7.63 -0.68 -0.28
N ALA A 178 6.32 -0.55 -0.53
CA ALA A 178 5.47 0.39 0.20
C ALA A 178 5.41 0.05 1.70
N ALA A 179 5.35 -1.24 2.07
CA ALA A 179 5.38 -1.66 3.47
C ALA A 179 6.74 -1.35 4.14
N ARG A 180 7.87 -1.56 3.44
CA ARG A 180 9.20 -1.15 3.92
C ARG A 180 9.30 0.37 4.09
N HIS A 181 8.78 1.12 3.12
CA HIS A 181 8.72 2.58 3.15
C HIS A 181 7.89 3.06 4.35
N LEU A 182 6.72 2.45 4.58
CA LEU A 182 5.89 2.74 5.75
C LEU A 182 6.66 2.51 7.06
N LYS A 183 7.37 1.37 7.18
CA LYS A 183 8.19 1.08 8.36
C LYS A 183 9.24 2.17 8.64
N ALA A 184 9.79 2.79 7.59
CA ALA A 184 10.75 3.88 7.72
C ALA A 184 10.10 5.22 8.11
N ILE A 185 8.92 5.54 7.57
CA ILE A 185 8.24 6.83 7.82
C ILE A 185 7.45 6.85 9.13
N ASN A 186 6.78 5.75 9.45
CA ASN A 186 5.91 5.58 10.60
C ASN A 186 5.94 4.11 11.08
N SER A 187 6.97 3.79 11.86
CA SER A 187 7.19 2.43 12.39
C SER A 187 6.04 1.94 13.28
N ASP A 188 5.41 2.82 14.07
CA ASP A 188 4.34 2.41 14.99
C ASP A 188 3.11 1.94 14.22
N TYR A 189 2.70 2.71 13.21
CA TYR A 189 1.59 2.33 12.36
C TYR A 189 1.90 1.12 11.48
N TYR A 190 3.15 0.95 11.03
CA TYR A 190 3.59 -0.28 10.36
C TYR A 190 3.32 -1.51 11.23
N TRP A 191 3.70 -1.48 12.51
CA TRP A 191 3.51 -2.62 13.41
C TRP A 191 2.04 -2.91 13.68
N ILE A 192 1.19 -1.89 13.74
CA ILE A 192 -0.27 -2.06 13.85
C ILE A 192 -0.81 -2.82 12.64
N LEU A 193 -0.45 -2.40 11.42
CA LEU A 193 -0.87 -3.11 10.21
C LEU A 193 -0.27 -4.50 10.11
N TYR A 194 0.99 -4.68 10.52
CA TYR A 194 1.66 -5.99 10.52
C TYR A 194 0.94 -6.99 11.43
N GLN A 195 0.56 -6.58 12.65
CA GLN A 195 -0.22 -7.41 13.57
C GLN A 195 -1.61 -7.71 13.03
N ALA A 196 -2.23 -6.73 12.35
CA ALA A 196 -3.51 -6.90 11.67
C ALA A 196 -3.39 -7.69 10.35
N LYS A 197 -2.17 -8.04 9.90
CA LYS A 197 -1.89 -8.71 8.62
C LYS A 197 -2.33 -7.89 7.38
N LEU A 198 -2.23 -6.57 7.45
CA LEU A 198 -2.71 -5.63 6.43
C LEU A 198 -1.61 -4.76 5.84
N GLU A 199 -0.35 -4.91 6.28
CA GLU A 199 0.72 -3.98 5.95
C GLU A 199 1.03 -3.96 4.45
N MET A 200 0.83 -5.08 3.74
CA MET A 200 1.01 -5.13 2.28
C MET A 200 -0.08 -4.36 1.54
N LEU A 201 -1.26 -4.17 2.13
CA LEU A 201 -2.36 -3.39 1.53
C LEU A 201 -2.14 -1.88 1.65
N TYR A 202 -1.18 -1.44 2.47
CA TYR A 202 -0.82 -0.03 2.60
C TYR A 202 -0.56 0.62 1.25
N TYR A 203 0.04 -0.10 0.29
CA TYR A 203 0.30 0.39 -1.07
C TYR A 203 -0.90 1.03 -1.77
N PHE A 204 -2.12 0.52 -1.54
CA PHE A 204 -3.34 1.06 -2.13
C PHE A 204 -3.79 2.35 -1.43
N CYS A 205 -3.50 2.49 -0.15
CA CYS A 205 -3.89 3.64 0.69
C CYS A 205 -2.78 4.68 0.83
N GLU A 206 -1.54 4.36 0.41
CA GLU A 206 -0.32 5.15 0.63
C GLU A 206 -0.47 6.63 0.28
N PRO A 207 -1.08 7.04 -0.87
CA PRO A 207 -1.18 8.45 -1.22
C PRO A 207 -2.07 9.27 -0.28
N ILE A 208 -3.08 8.67 0.34
CA ILE A 208 -3.92 9.33 1.34
C ILE A 208 -3.22 9.33 2.71
N LEU A 209 -2.72 8.17 3.13
CA LEU A 209 -2.09 8.02 4.44
C LEU A 209 -0.81 8.86 4.57
N SER A 210 -0.01 8.98 3.52
CA SER A 210 1.18 9.83 3.52
C SER A 210 0.84 11.30 3.79
N LYS A 211 -0.23 11.83 3.16
CA LYS A 211 -0.72 13.18 3.43
C LYS A 211 -1.19 13.35 4.87
N LEU A 212 -1.88 12.33 5.41
CA LEU A 212 -2.30 12.31 6.81
C LEU A 212 -1.10 12.31 7.76
N PHE A 213 -0.05 11.53 7.49
CA PHE A 213 1.17 11.51 8.29
C PHE A 213 1.88 12.87 8.28
N GLU A 214 2.01 13.48 7.10
CA GLU A 214 2.63 14.81 6.95
C GLU A 214 1.86 15.87 7.75
N LYS A 215 0.53 15.90 7.63
CA LYS A 215 -0.31 16.85 8.36
C LYS A 215 -0.26 16.64 9.87
N MET A 216 -0.20 15.39 10.32
CA MET A 216 -0.06 15.05 11.75
C MET A 216 1.28 15.52 12.31
N LYS A 217 2.40 15.27 11.60
CA LYS A 217 3.75 15.71 12.02
C LYS A 217 3.86 17.24 12.21
N LEU A 218 3.00 18.01 11.55
CA LEU A 218 2.92 19.46 11.72
C LEU A 218 2.12 19.89 12.98
N ASN A 219 1.71 18.95 13.85
CA ASN A 219 0.88 19.17 15.05
C ASN A 219 -0.39 19.98 14.76
N SER A 220 -0.97 19.83 13.56
CA SER A 220 -2.01 20.74 13.08
C SER A 220 -3.40 20.46 13.66
N PHE A 221 -3.64 19.31 14.29
CA PHE A 221 -4.96 18.93 14.78
C PHE A 221 -5.07 19.22 16.28
N SER A 222 -5.77 20.28 16.63
CA SER A 222 -5.99 20.65 18.03
C SER A 222 -7.17 19.91 18.64
N ASN A 223 -8.12 19.49 17.80
CA ASN A 223 -9.32 18.76 18.18
C ASN A 223 -9.84 17.90 17.01
N LEU A 224 -10.86 17.08 17.27
CA LEU A 224 -11.49 16.21 16.26
C LEU A 224 -12.17 16.98 15.11
N ASP A 225 -12.59 18.23 15.32
CA ASP A 225 -13.24 19.03 14.27
C ASP A 225 -12.22 19.48 13.21
N ASP A 226 -11.00 19.84 13.61
CA ASP A 226 -9.91 20.17 12.68
C ASP A 226 -9.57 18.96 11.79
N LEU A 227 -9.59 17.75 12.37
CA LEU A 227 -9.36 16.50 11.65
C LEU A 227 -10.52 16.19 10.70
N ALA A 228 -11.76 16.39 11.12
CA ALA A 228 -12.95 16.23 10.29
C ALA A 228 -12.89 17.15 9.06
N ASP A 229 -12.58 18.43 9.29
CA ASP A 229 -12.49 19.44 8.25
C ASP A 229 -11.40 19.11 7.22
N PHE A 230 -10.25 18.60 7.66
CA PHE A 230 -9.18 18.13 6.75
C PHE A 230 -9.65 16.96 5.87
N ILE A 231 -10.33 15.99 6.46
CA ILE A 231 -10.83 14.82 5.71
C ILE A 231 -11.87 15.22 4.67
N GLU A 232 -12.81 16.12 5.01
CA GLU A 232 -13.85 16.57 4.08
C GLU A 232 -13.30 17.50 2.98
N LYS A 233 -12.42 18.46 3.34
CA LYS A 233 -11.96 19.51 2.42
C LYS A 233 -10.72 19.13 1.61
N ASP A 234 -9.70 18.57 2.24
CA ASP A 234 -8.38 18.38 1.61
C ASP A 234 -8.25 16.99 0.95
N LEU A 235 -9.01 16.01 1.43
CA LEU A 235 -9.08 14.68 0.83
C LEU A 235 -10.27 14.51 -0.13
N ASN A 236 -11.12 15.55 -0.24
CA ASN A 236 -12.27 15.64 -1.15
C ASN A 236 -13.17 14.39 -1.08
N VAL A 237 -13.58 14.08 0.15
CA VAL A 237 -14.41 12.93 0.51
C VAL A 237 -15.81 13.38 0.87
#